data_AF-A0A7X2D4Z1-F1
#
_entry.id   AF-A0A7X2D4Z1-F1
#
_cell.length_a   1.000
_cell.length_b   1.000
_cell.length_c   1.000
_cell.angle_alpha   90.00
_cell.angle_beta   90.00
_cell.angle_gamma   90.00
#
_symmetry.space_group_name_H-M   'P 1'
#
loop_
_entity.id
_entity.type
_entity.pdbx_description
1 polymer ?
#
loop_
_entity_poly.entity_id
_entity_poly.type
_entity_poly.pdbx_seq_one_letter_code
_entity_poly.pdbx_strand_id
1 'polypeptide(L)'
;MRRILRSGFGAAVVLWAAAVSVLSGPASAEEMAAADAAARRIIAAHCALCHPPLPDGTGWVQMTVVPRDRAGWASELRRMGTDYDAPLSMDERMTLLDYLSRAFGPGADG
;
A
#
# COMPACT_ATOMS: atom_id res chain seq x y z
N MET A 1 4.02 -38.18 -51.88
CA MET A 1 5.51 -38.04 -51.85
C MET A 1 5.86 -36.99 -50.79
N ARG A 2 5.88 -37.31 -49.49
CA ARG A 2 7.07 -37.62 -48.65
C ARG A 2 8.39 -37.02 -49.13
N ARG A 3 8.86 -35.96 -48.44
CA ARG A 3 10.24 -35.78 -47.95
C ARG A 3 10.22 -34.92 -46.69
N ILE A 4 10.21 -35.61 -45.56
CA ILE A 4 10.72 -35.19 -44.23
C ILE A 4 12.24 -35.44 -44.25
N LEU A 5 13.01 -34.78 -43.36
CA LEU A 5 14.41 -34.99 -42.90
C LEU A 5 15.17 -33.64 -43.04
N ARG A 6 15.93 -33.11 -42.08
CA ARG A 6 16.48 -33.64 -40.82
C ARG A 6 17.11 -32.48 -40.01
N SER A 7 17.01 -32.60 -38.69
CA SER A 7 18.09 -32.47 -37.70
C SER A 7 18.75 -31.12 -37.42
N GLY A 8 18.61 -30.73 -36.14
CA GLY A 8 19.53 -29.87 -35.40
C GLY A 8 19.31 -30.05 -33.90
N PHE A 9 19.79 -31.18 -33.35
CA PHE A 9 19.94 -31.38 -31.90
C PHE A 9 20.98 -30.36 -31.40
N GLY A 10 20.55 -29.38 -30.61
CA GLY A 10 21.41 -28.39 -29.98
C GLY A 10 21.15 -28.34 -28.49
N ALA A 11 21.99 -29.07 -27.74
CA ALA A 11 22.37 -28.86 -26.35
C ALA A 11 21.26 -28.51 -25.32
N ALA A 12 20.93 -29.52 -24.52
CA ALA A 12 20.42 -29.32 -23.17
C ALA A 12 21.38 -28.45 -22.36
N VAL A 13 20.93 -27.25 -21.97
CA VAL A 13 21.56 -26.46 -20.92
C VAL A 13 20.73 -26.63 -19.66
N VAL A 14 21.09 -27.63 -18.87
CA VAL A 14 20.66 -27.77 -17.48
C VAL A 14 21.59 -26.87 -16.66
N LEU A 15 21.11 -25.69 -16.26
CA LEU A 15 21.84 -24.83 -15.32
C LEU A 15 20.87 -24.25 -14.27
N TRP A 16 20.86 -24.95 -13.13
CA TRP A 16 20.73 -24.46 -11.75
C TRP A 16 19.68 -23.38 -11.44
N ALA A 17 18.53 -23.84 -10.97
CA ALA A 17 17.61 -23.04 -10.17
C ALA A 17 18.17 -22.89 -8.74
N ALA A 18 18.84 -21.78 -8.45
CA ALA A 18 19.00 -21.31 -7.07
C ALA A 18 17.74 -20.53 -6.71
N ALA A 19 16.72 -21.22 -6.19
CA ALA A 19 15.58 -20.58 -5.57
C ALA A 19 16.04 -19.92 -4.26
N VAL A 20 16.46 -18.65 -4.34
CA VAL A 20 16.61 -17.79 -3.16
C VAL A 20 15.19 -17.50 -2.67
N SER A 21 14.68 -18.38 -1.81
CA SER A 21 13.47 -18.12 -1.03
C SER A 21 13.77 -16.95 -0.10
N VAL A 22 13.45 -15.73 -0.55
CA VAL A 22 13.33 -14.59 0.36
C VAL A 22 12.19 -14.94 1.31
N LEU A 23 12.53 -15.35 2.53
CA LEU A 23 11.57 -15.43 3.61
C LEU A 23 11.12 -13.99 3.87
N SER A 24 9.95 -13.62 3.36
CA SER A 24 9.24 -12.41 3.77
C SER A 24 8.83 -12.58 5.24
N GLY A 25 9.74 -12.21 6.15
CA GLY A 25 9.42 -12.07 7.56
C GLY A 25 8.42 -10.93 7.80
N PRO A 26 7.75 -10.89 8.96
CA PRO A 26 6.95 -9.72 9.33
C PRO A 26 7.84 -8.48 9.32
N ALA A 27 7.32 -7.36 8.81
CA ALA A 27 8.00 -6.08 8.85
C ALA A 27 8.46 -5.79 10.28
N SER A 28 9.72 -5.38 10.44
CA SER A 28 10.25 -4.98 11.73
C SER A 28 9.48 -3.77 12.28
N ALA A 29 9.51 -3.60 13.60
CA ALA A 29 8.88 -2.45 14.25
C ALA A 29 9.44 -1.12 13.71
N GLU A 30 10.72 -1.09 13.32
CA GLU A 30 11.36 0.08 12.72
C GLU A 30 10.82 0.38 11.31
N GLU A 31 10.64 -0.65 10.48
CA GLU A 31 10.01 -0.50 9.15
C GLU A 31 8.56 -0.03 9.26
N MET A 32 7.80 -0.57 10.21
CA MET A 32 6.43 -0.12 10.48
C MET A 32 6.38 1.33 10.96
N ALA A 33 7.27 1.72 11.88
CA ALA A 33 7.36 3.10 12.35
C ALA A 33 7.74 4.07 11.23
N ALA A 34 8.65 3.66 10.33
CA ALA A 34 9.02 4.45 9.15
C ALA A 34 7.84 4.59 8.18
N ALA A 35 7.08 3.52 7.94
CA ALA A 35 5.87 3.54 7.12
C ALA A 35 4.79 4.45 7.71
N ASP A 36 4.55 4.37 9.02
CA ASP A 36 3.59 5.21 9.72
C ASP A 36 4.03 6.69 9.68
N ALA A 37 5.32 6.98 9.86
CA ALA A 37 5.86 8.33 9.72
C ALA A 37 5.69 8.87 8.29
N ALA A 38 5.87 8.02 7.27
CA ALA A 38 5.61 8.40 5.89
C ALA A 38 4.13 8.73 5.65
N ALA A 39 3.21 7.89 6.14
CA ALA A 39 1.78 8.15 6.05
C ALA A 39 1.39 9.47 6.74
N ARG A 40 1.87 9.71 7.95
CA ARG A 40 1.59 10.97 8.69
C ARG A 40 2.08 12.20 7.94
N ARG A 41 3.22 12.13 7.24
CA ARG A 41 3.69 13.23 6.38
C ARG A 41 2.74 13.50 5.21
N ILE A 42 2.22 12.46 4.56
CA ILE A 42 1.23 12.61 3.48
C ILE A 42 -0.06 13.23 4.02
N ILE A 43 -0.55 12.77 5.18
CA ILE A 43 -1.73 13.34 5.82
C ILE A 43 -1.52 14.83 6.10
N ALA A 44 -0.36 15.22 6.64
CA ALA A 44 -0.04 16.61 6.91
C ALA A 44 0.03 17.47 5.64
N ALA A 45 0.57 16.93 4.55
CA ALA A 45 0.73 17.66 3.29
C ALA A 45 -0.58 17.83 2.50
N HIS A 46 -1.47 16.83 2.53
CA HIS A 46 -2.67 16.81 1.68
C HIS A 46 -3.97 16.90 2.47
N CYS A 47 -4.15 16.07 3.49
CA CYS A 47 -5.44 15.89 4.15
C CYS A 47 -5.69 16.96 5.21
N ALA A 48 -4.65 17.36 5.94
CA ALA A 48 -4.73 18.30 7.05
C ALA A 48 -5.14 19.72 6.64
N LEU A 49 -5.08 20.04 5.35
CA LEU A 49 -5.56 21.30 4.77
C LEU A 49 -7.06 21.50 5.00
N CYS A 50 -7.84 20.41 4.98
CA CYS A 50 -9.30 20.43 5.14
C CYS A 50 -9.78 19.59 6.34
N HIS A 51 -8.94 18.69 6.86
CA HIS A 51 -9.27 17.79 7.96
C HIS A 51 -8.30 18.03 9.11
N PRO A 52 -8.62 18.94 10.04
CA PRO A 52 -7.70 19.31 11.11
C PRO A 52 -7.41 18.10 12.03
N PRO A 53 -6.20 18.04 12.61
CA PRO A 53 -5.89 17.07 13.65
C PRO A 53 -6.76 17.32 14.89
N LEU A 54 -6.93 16.27 15.70
CA LEU A 54 -7.58 16.39 17.00
C LEU A 54 -6.72 17.24 17.95
N PRO A 55 -7.34 17.99 18.89
CA PRO A 55 -6.61 18.85 19.82
C PRO A 55 -5.60 18.11 20.71
N ASP A 56 -5.81 16.83 20.96
CA ASP A 56 -4.94 15.95 21.77
C ASP A 56 -3.85 15.25 20.95
N GLY A 57 -3.80 15.46 19.63
CA GLY A 57 -2.82 14.86 18.72
C GLY A 57 -3.01 13.37 18.44
N THR A 58 -4.13 12.77 18.88
CA THR A 58 -4.37 11.33 18.73
C THR A 58 -4.76 10.93 17.30
N GLY A 59 -5.21 11.87 16.48
CA GLY A 59 -5.59 11.58 15.11
C GLY A 59 -6.22 12.77 14.39
N TRP A 60 -7.18 12.48 13.51
CA TRP A 60 -7.90 13.46 12.70
C TRP A 60 -9.39 13.18 12.76
N VAL A 61 -10.20 14.25 12.92
CA VAL A 61 -11.65 14.14 13.14
C VAL A 61 -12.33 13.24 12.12
N GLN A 62 -12.08 13.44 10.82
CA GLN A 62 -12.75 12.67 9.78
C GLN A 62 -12.25 11.22 9.66
N MET A 63 -11.06 10.94 10.19
CA MET A 63 -10.46 9.60 10.16
C MET A 63 -10.90 8.76 11.36
N THR A 64 -11.16 9.39 12.51
CA THR A 64 -11.52 8.72 13.76
C THR A 64 -13.01 8.45 13.93
N VAL A 65 -13.88 9.27 13.34
CA VAL A 65 -15.34 9.18 13.58
C VAL A 65 -16.00 8.00 12.86
N VAL A 66 -15.47 7.59 11.70
CA VAL A 66 -16.07 6.51 10.90
C VAL A 66 -14.99 5.49 10.54
N PRO A 67 -14.82 4.42 11.33
CA PRO A 67 -13.94 3.32 10.98
C PRO A 67 -14.33 2.75 9.61
N ARG A 68 -13.34 2.47 8.78
CA ARG A 68 -13.56 1.85 7.46
C ARG A 68 -12.61 0.69 7.29
N ASP A 69 -13.08 -0.38 6.65
CA ASP A 69 -12.15 -1.39 6.17
C ASP A 69 -11.29 -0.83 5.03
N ARG A 70 -10.35 -1.65 4.55
CA ARG A 70 -9.45 -1.26 3.45
C ARG A 70 -10.22 -0.84 2.19
N ALA A 71 -11.32 -1.52 1.85
CA ALA A 71 -12.09 -1.17 0.66
C ALA A 71 -12.77 0.21 0.82
N GLY A 72 -13.31 0.48 2.00
CA GLY A 72 -13.90 1.76 2.39
C GLY A 72 -12.88 2.90 2.34
N TRP A 73 -11.68 2.72 2.92
CA TRP A 73 -10.61 3.72 2.84
C TRP A 73 -10.13 3.95 1.41
N ALA A 74 -10.00 2.90 0.61
CA ALA A 74 -9.64 3.04 -0.80
C ALA A 74 -10.67 3.87 -1.57
N SER A 75 -11.96 3.69 -1.27
CA SER A 75 -13.04 4.47 -1.87
C SER A 75 -13.01 5.94 -1.42
N GLU A 76 -12.78 6.18 -0.13
CA GLU A 76 -12.65 7.53 0.44
C GLU A 76 -11.51 8.30 -0.20
N LEU A 77 -10.31 7.70 -0.28
CA LEU A 77 -9.14 8.33 -0.90
C LEU A 77 -9.35 8.65 -2.38
N ARG A 78 -10.09 7.79 -3.11
CA ARG A 78 -10.49 8.13 -4.49
C ARG A 78 -11.44 9.31 -4.52
N ARG A 79 -12.45 9.35 -3.64
CA ARG A 79 -13.41 10.46 -3.56
C ARG A 79 -12.71 11.79 -3.28
N MET A 80 -11.71 11.81 -2.41
CA MET A 80 -10.91 13.02 -2.14
C MET A 80 -10.22 13.55 -3.40
N GLY A 81 -9.67 12.66 -4.23
CA GLY A 81 -9.06 13.03 -5.49
C GLY A 81 -10.06 13.51 -6.55
N THR A 82 -11.22 12.86 -6.67
CA THR A 82 -12.18 13.15 -7.75
C THR A 82 -13.12 14.30 -7.45
N ASP A 83 -13.61 14.39 -6.21
CA ASP A 83 -14.72 15.28 -5.86
C ASP A 83 -14.23 16.55 -5.14
N TYR A 84 -13.02 16.50 -4.57
CA TYR A 84 -12.45 17.57 -3.75
C TYR A 84 -11.09 18.07 -4.23
N ASP A 85 -10.68 17.67 -5.45
CA ASP A 85 -9.44 18.11 -6.11
C ASP A 85 -8.18 17.93 -5.24
N ALA A 86 -8.14 16.84 -4.45
CA ALA A 86 -7.00 16.46 -3.63
C ALA A 86 -6.33 15.18 -4.18
N PRO A 87 -5.73 15.23 -5.38
CA PRO A 87 -5.13 14.06 -5.99
C PRO A 87 -3.90 13.60 -5.18
N LEU A 88 -3.78 12.28 -5.04
CA LEU A 88 -2.60 11.62 -4.48
C LEU A 88 -1.96 10.78 -5.58
N SER A 89 -0.63 10.68 -5.55
CA SER A 89 0.08 9.70 -6.37
C SER A 89 -0.34 8.27 -6.00
N MET A 90 -0.01 7.30 -6.88
CA MET A 90 -0.32 5.90 -6.61
C MET A 90 0.37 5.40 -5.34
N ASP A 91 1.64 5.77 -5.12
CA ASP A 91 2.42 5.32 -3.97
C ASP A 91 1.93 5.95 -2.66
N GLU A 92 1.58 7.23 -2.68
CA GLU A 92 0.98 7.91 -1.52
C GLU A 92 -0.35 7.28 -1.15
N ARG A 93 -1.20 6.99 -2.14
CA ARG A 93 -2.49 6.33 -1.92
C ARG A 93 -2.30 4.94 -1.32
N MET A 94 -1.31 4.17 -1.77
CA MET A 94 -1.03 2.84 -1.22
C MET A 94 -0.50 2.92 0.22
N THR A 95 0.38 3.89 0.49
CA THR A 95 0.93 4.16 1.83
C THR A 95 -0.18 4.54 2.81
N LEU A 96 -1.04 5.49 2.43
CA LEU A 96 -2.18 5.89 3.24
C LEU A 96 -3.18 4.77 3.42
N LEU A 97 -3.48 4.03 2.36
CA LEU A 97 -4.43 2.92 2.44
C LEU A 97 -3.97 1.89 3.46
N ASP A 98 -2.68 1.57 3.48
CA ASP A 98 -2.14 0.65 4.48
C ASP A 98 -2.27 1.18 5.90
N TYR A 99 -1.81 2.41 6.11
CA TYR A 99 -1.86 3.07 7.41
C TYR A 99 -3.30 3.21 7.94
N LEU A 100 -4.21 3.75 7.14
CA LEU A 100 -5.60 4.01 7.54
C LEU A 100 -6.35 2.72 7.85
N SER A 101 -6.11 1.65 7.09
CA SER A 101 -6.76 0.35 7.34
C SER A 101 -6.27 -0.30 8.64
N ARG A 102 -5.01 -0.07 9.03
CA ARG A 102 -4.45 -0.58 10.29
C ARG A 102 -4.85 0.29 11.49
N ALA A 103 -4.71 1.61 11.37
CA ALA A 103 -4.90 2.56 12.47
C ALA A 103 -6.37 2.96 12.69
N PHE A 104 -7.19 2.96 11.64
CA PHE A 104 -8.59 3.40 11.67
C PHE A 104 -9.52 2.37 11.01
N GLY A 105 -9.11 1.10 11.02
CA GLY A 105 -9.91 -0.03 10.57
C GLY A 105 -10.88 -0.54 11.64
N PRO A 106 -11.84 -1.41 11.28
CA PRO A 106 -12.66 -2.12 12.25
C PRO A 106 -11.77 -2.95 13.18
N GLY A 107 -11.92 -2.75 14.49
CA GLY A 107 -11.11 -3.44 15.50
C GLY A 107 -9.69 -2.88 15.67
N ALA A 108 -9.40 -1.70 15.12
CA ALA A 108 -8.22 -0.95 15.53
C ALA A 108 -8.38 -0.49 16.99
N ASP A 109 -7.32 -0.65 17.78
CA ASP A 109 -7.21 -0.14 19.15
C ASP A 109 -7.02 1.39 19.08
N GLY A 110 -8.07 2.12 18.71
CA GLY A 110 -8.07 3.58 18.64
C GLY A 110 -7.74 4.23 19.97
#